data_AF-A0A521K6Z0-F1
#
_entry.id   AF-A0A521K6Z0-F1
#
_cell.length_a   1.000
_cell.length_b   1.000
_cell.length_c   1.000
_cell.angle_alpha   90.00
_cell.angle_beta   90.00
_cell.angle_gamma   90.00
#
_symmetry.space_group_name_H-M   'P 1'
#
loop_
_entity.id
_entity.type
_entity.pdbx_description
1 polymer ?
#
loop_
_entity_poly.entity_id
_entity_poly.type
_entity_poly.pdbx_seq_one_letter_code
_entity_poly.pdbx_strand_id
1 'polypeptide(L)'
;VHNAVAETFLKKRNSTCDHVIHLDHNKANNDAANLKWVTQQEQIEHNKKSPLVREAIARKIHSGATAKKLNEKKVLQLQKELWDPKRKLTFKKLAEKYGIAEMNLYRIKSGEMWFHVHVEGEPVFTKYKEQLKNIELRNKKEAKATAEKVKEQAKKAKTEKAGKKSVEPLEKAKPAKKKEEKPQPGKKLKEKEEKKKKNASAADKKKKKKHKKGKKK
;
A
#
# COMPACT_ATOMS: atom_id res chain seq x y z
N VAL A 1 19.09 -9.54 -6.37
CA VAL A 1 20.18 -8.78 -5.69
C VAL A 1 20.54 -9.42 -4.36
N HIS A 2 19.69 -9.40 -3.33
CA HIS A 2 20.02 -10.04 -2.03
C HIS A 2 20.43 -11.53 -2.13
N ASN A 3 19.80 -12.33 -2.99
CA ASN A 3 20.24 -13.73 -3.20
C ASN A 3 21.69 -13.82 -3.70
N ALA A 4 22.08 -13.01 -4.69
CA ALA A 4 23.45 -13.01 -5.22
C ALA A 4 24.47 -12.53 -4.17
N VAL A 5 24.10 -11.56 -3.34
CA VAL A 5 24.93 -11.11 -2.21
C VAL A 5 25.06 -12.23 -1.17
N ALA A 6 23.97 -12.91 -0.84
CA ALA A 6 24.00 -14.02 0.11
C ALA A 6 24.80 -15.23 -0.42
N GLU A 7 24.76 -15.52 -1.72
CA GLU A 7 25.54 -16.60 -2.33
C GLU A 7 27.04 -16.31 -2.33
N THR A 8 27.43 -15.05 -2.49
CA THR A 8 28.85 -14.64 -2.56
C THR A 8 29.48 -14.45 -1.18
N PHE A 9 28.74 -13.87 -0.22
CA PHE A 9 29.30 -13.46 1.08
C PHE A 9 28.87 -14.34 2.25
N LEU A 10 27.81 -15.15 2.13
CA LEU A 10 27.30 -15.97 3.24
C LEU A 10 27.43 -17.46 2.94
N LYS A 11 27.98 -18.19 3.91
CA LYS A 11 28.01 -19.66 3.88
C LYS A 11 26.66 -20.21 4.35
N LYS A 12 26.13 -21.19 3.62
CA LYS A 12 24.95 -21.95 4.06
C LYS A 12 25.32 -22.80 5.29
N ARG A 13 24.43 -22.84 6.28
CA ARG A 13 24.60 -23.68 7.48
C ARG A 13 24.39 -25.16 7.16
N ASN A 14 23.38 -25.45 6.34
CA ASN A 14 23.00 -26.81 5.93
C ASN A 14 22.39 -26.76 4.52
N SER A 15 22.15 -27.93 3.93
CA SER A 15 21.51 -28.07 2.61
C SER A 15 20.03 -27.74 2.59
N THR A 16 19.37 -27.61 3.76
CA THR A 16 17.94 -27.29 3.86
C THR A 16 17.65 -25.79 3.96
N CYS A 17 18.70 -24.97 4.18
CA CYS A 17 18.62 -23.51 4.19
C CYS A 17 18.68 -22.94 2.76
N ASP A 18 17.55 -23.01 2.05
CA ASP A 18 17.44 -22.54 0.66
C ASP A 18 16.88 -21.12 0.51
N HIS A 19 16.48 -20.48 1.60
CA HIS A 19 15.82 -19.18 1.56
C HIS A 19 16.67 -18.11 2.23
N VAL A 20 16.76 -16.93 1.61
CA VAL A 20 17.43 -15.76 2.19
C VAL A 20 16.38 -14.85 2.82
N ILE A 21 16.65 -14.38 4.04
CA ILE A 21 15.82 -13.38 4.73
C ILE A 21 16.62 -12.14 5.08
N HIS A 22 15.92 -11.01 5.13
CA HIS A 22 16.38 -9.75 5.71
C HIS A 22 16.04 -9.70 7.20
N LEU A 23 17.04 -9.58 8.07
CA LEU A 23 16.84 -9.58 9.52
C LEU A 23 15.99 -8.39 9.99
N ASP A 24 16.16 -7.23 9.37
CA ASP A 24 15.41 -5.99 9.64
C ASP A 24 14.03 -5.89 8.94
N HIS A 25 13.63 -6.92 8.18
CA HIS A 25 12.44 -6.93 7.31
C HIS A 25 12.42 -5.86 6.18
N ASN A 26 13.53 -5.15 5.96
CA ASN A 26 13.64 -4.14 4.92
C ASN A 26 14.26 -4.74 3.65
N LYS A 27 13.44 -4.92 2.61
CA LYS A 27 13.87 -5.52 1.33
C LYS A 27 14.88 -4.67 0.55
N ALA A 28 15.04 -3.40 0.90
CA ALA A 28 16.02 -2.51 0.26
C ALA A 28 17.42 -2.64 0.87
N ASN A 29 17.54 -3.11 2.12
CA ASN A 29 18.81 -3.25 2.82
C ASN A 29 19.47 -4.59 2.47
N ASN A 30 20.29 -4.60 1.42
CA ASN A 30 20.93 -5.82 0.91
C ASN A 30 22.32 -6.09 1.51
N ASP A 31 22.69 -5.44 2.61
CA ASP A 31 23.99 -5.67 3.24
C ASP A 31 24.14 -7.13 3.67
N ALA A 32 25.30 -7.73 3.42
CA ALA A 32 25.54 -9.14 3.73
C ALA A 32 25.29 -9.46 5.22
N ALA A 33 25.56 -8.52 6.13
CA ALA A 33 25.30 -8.66 7.56
C ALA A 33 23.80 -8.67 7.92
N ASN A 34 22.94 -8.07 7.08
CA ASN A 34 21.48 -8.07 7.26
C ASN A 34 20.82 -9.30 6.63
N LEU A 35 21.57 -10.12 5.88
CA LEU A 35 21.05 -11.29 5.19
C LEU A 35 21.38 -12.56 5.97
N LYS A 36 20.48 -13.55 5.90
CA LYS A 36 20.71 -14.87 6.51
C LYS A 36 20.05 -15.97 5.69
N TRP A 37 20.78 -17.06 5.48
CA TRP A 37 20.25 -18.32 4.96
C TRP A 37 19.44 -19.03 6.04
N VAL A 38 18.19 -19.35 5.71
CA VAL A 38 17.23 -19.99 6.61
C VAL A 38 16.44 -21.06 5.89
N THR A 39 15.85 -21.97 6.67
CA THR A 39 14.88 -22.95 6.17
C THR A 39 13.54 -22.28 5.86
N GLN A 40 12.67 -22.98 5.13
CA GLN A 40 11.33 -22.48 4.80
C GLN A 40 10.50 -22.21 6.08
N GLN A 41 10.62 -23.07 7.10
CA GLN A 41 9.89 -22.91 8.37
C GLN A 41 10.32 -21.63 9.11
N GLU A 42 11.63 -21.43 9.25
CA GLU A 42 12.20 -20.21 9.85
C GLU A 42 11.82 -18.95 9.07
N GLN A 43 11.80 -19.02 7.73
CA GLN A 43 11.34 -17.90 6.91
C GLN A 43 9.88 -17.53 7.20
N ILE A 44 9.00 -18.51 7.32
CA ILE A 44 7.58 -18.29 7.65
C ILE A 44 7.45 -17.64 9.03
N GLU A 45 8.18 -18.14 10.03
CA GLU A 45 8.18 -17.59 11.38
C GLU A 45 8.71 -16.16 11.44
N HIS A 46 9.79 -15.88 10.71
CA HIS A 46 10.34 -14.54 10.58
C HIS A 46 9.32 -13.60 9.92
N ASN A 47 8.71 -14.02 8.82
CA ASN A 47 7.70 -13.23 8.14
C ASN A 47 6.49 -12.92 9.03
N LYS A 48 6.05 -13.85 9.89
CA LYS A 48 4.98 -13.60 10.87
C LYS A 48 5.34 -12.51 11.89
N LYS A 49 6.63 -12.35 12.22
CA LYS A 49 7.12 -11.32 13.15
C LYS A 49 7.21 -9.93 12.51
N SER A 50 7.21 -9.86 11.18
CA SER A 50 7.28 -8.59 10.45
C SER A 50 6.17 -7.62 10.89
N PRO A 51 6.49 -6.35 11.18
CA PRO A 51 5.49 -5.37 11.62
C PRO A 51 4.38 -5.20 10.59
N LEU A 52 4.71 -5.17 9.30
CA LEU A 52 3.74 -5.05 8.21
C LEU A 52 2.78 -6.24 8.16
N VAL A 53 3.29 -7.45 8.38
CA VAL A 53 2.47 -8.67 8.40
C VAL A 53 1.57 -8.69 9.63
N ARG A 54 2.10 -8.31 10.80
CA ARG A 54 1.32 -8.21 12.05
C ARG A 54 0.20 -7.19 11.93
N GLU A 55 0.47 -6.04 11.35
CA GLU A 55 -0.55 -5.02 11.07
C GLU A 55 -1.61 -5.54 10.09
N ALA A 56 -1.20 -6.23 9.01
CA ALA A 56 -2.13 -6.80 8.05
C ALA A 56 -3.03 -7.87 8.69
N ILE A 57 -2.49 -8.71 9.57
CA ILE A 57 -3.26 -9.70 10.34
C ILE A 57 -4.22 -8.99 11.31
N ALA A 58 -3.76 -7.98 12.04
CA ALA A 58 -4.58 -7.24 12.99
C ALA A 58 -5.72 -6.45 12.32
N ARG A 59 -5.53 -6.00 11.08
CA ARG A 59 -6.58 -5.35 10.27
C ARG A 59 -7.62 -6.34 9.73
N LYS A 60 -7.34 -7.65 9.76
CA LYS A 60 -8.25 -8.65 9.19
C LYS A 60 -9.44 -8.87 10.12
N ILE A 61 -10.59 -8.28 9.76
CA ILE A 61 -11.83 -8.34 10.54
C ILE A 61 -12.47 -9.73 10.51
N HIS A 62 -12.31 -10.46 9.40
CA HIS A 62 -12.88 -11.79 9.23
C HIS A 62 -11.82 -12.85 8.94
N SER A 63 -11.83 -13.91 9.73
CA SER A 63 -11.00 -15.11 9.57
C SER A 63 -11.88 -16.34 9.26
N GLY A 64 -11.27 -17.41 8.75
CA GLY A 64 -11.95 -18.69 8.49
C GLY A 64 -12.49 -18.87 7.07
N ALA A 65 -13.28 -19.93 6.89
CA ALA A 65 -13.72 -20.42 5.58
C ALA A 65 -14.61 -19.41 4.82
N THR A 66 -15.47 -18.68 5.53
CA THR A 66 -16.37 -17.69 4.91
C THR A 66 -15.59 -16.50 4.34
N ALA A 67 -14.53 -16.05 5.05
CA ALA A 67 -13.64 -14.98 4.57
C ALA A 67 -12.80 -15.39 3.36
N LYS A 68 -12.62 -16.71 3.09
CA LYS A 68 -11.97 -17.20 1.86
C LYS A 68 -12.90 -17.13 0.65
N LYS A 69 -14.21 -17.30 0.85
CA LYS A 69 -15.23 -17.31 -0.22
C LYS A 69 -15.74 -15.90 -0.55
N LEU A 70 -15.89 -15.07 0.47
CA LEU A 70 -16.45 -13.73 0.40
C LEU A 70 -15.36 -12.67 0.57
N ASN A 71 -15.33 -11.69 -0.34
CA ASN A 71 -14.46 -10.52 -0.30
C ASN A 71 -15.34 -9.27 -0.16
N GLU A 72 -14.82 -8.16 0.36
CA GLU A 72 -15.56 -6.91 0.57
C GLU A 72 -16.36 -6.49 -0.67
N LYS A 73 -15.75 -6.60 -1.87
CA LYS A 73 -16.43 -6.31 -3.14
C LYS A 73 -17.63 -7.22 -3.41
N LYS A 74 -17.51 -8.51 -3.12
CA LYS A 74 -18.62 -9.48 -3.27
C LYS A 74 -19.71 -9.22 -2.24
N VAL A 75 -19.34 -8.84 -1.02
CA VAL A 75 -20.29 -8.48 0.04
C VAL A 75 -21.07 -7.23 -0.35
N LEU A 76 -20.39 -6.23 -0.91
CA LEU A 76 -21.02 -5.00 -1.36
C LEU A 76 -22.01 -5.28 -2.51
N GLN A 77 -21.67 -6.16 -3.45
CA GLN A 77 -22.60 -6.65 -4.47
C GLN A 77 -23.76 -7.43 -3.87
N LEU A 78 -23.47 -8.32 -2.93
CA LEU A 78 -24.47 -9.13 -2.23
C LEU A 78 -25.47 -8.24 -1.49
N GLN A 79 -25.01 -7.26 -0.69
CA GLN A 79 -25.85 -6.31 0.04
C GLN A 79 -26.69 -5.45 -0.91
N LYS A 80 -26.12 -5.00 -2.03
CA LYS A 80 -26.89 -4.29 -3.07
C LYS A 80 -28.03 -5.15 -3.63
N GLU A 81 -27.76 -6.40 -3.98
CA GLU A 81 -28.80 -7.34 -4.45
C GLU A 81 -29.79 -7.72 -3.35
N LEU A 82 -29.36 -7.72 -2.08
CA LEU A 82 -30.16 -8.09 -0.92
C LEU A 82 -31.20 -7.03 -0.57
N TRP A 83 -30.79 -5.76 -0.64
CA TRP A 83 -31.59 -4.60 -0.27
C TRP A 83 -32.32 -3.95 -1.45
N ASP A 84 -32.19 -4.49 -2.67
CA ASP A 84 -32.97 -4.05 -3.82
C ASP A 84 -34.47 -4.37 -3.59
N PRO A 85 -35.37 -3.36 -3.55
CA PRO A 85 -36.80 -3.58 -3.35
C PRO A 85 -37.45 -4.41 -4.47
N LYS A 86 -36.81 -4.51 -5.65
CA LYS A 86 -37.28 -5.30 -6.80
C LYS A 86 -36.58 -6.65 -6.93
N ARG A 87 -35.93 -7.15 -5.87
CA ARG A 87 -35.20 -8.42 -5.88
C ARG A 87 -36.11 -9.60 -6.24
N LYS A 88 -35.70 -10.35 -7.26
CA LYS A 88 -36.40 -11.57 -7.73
C LYS A 88 -35.86 -12.88 -7.12
N LEU A 89 -34.61 -12.88 -6.66
CA LEU A 89 -33.96 -14.08 -6.09
C LEU A 89 -34.37 -14.26 -4.62
N THR A 90 -34.55 -15.50 -4.16
CA THR A 90 -34.74 -15.81 -2.73
C THR A 90 -33.41 -15.77 -1.98
N PHE A 91 -33.45 -15.73 -0.64
CA PHE A 91 -32.22 -15.77 0.19
C PHE A 91 -31.41 -17.04 -0.07
N LYS A 92 -32.07 -18.20 -0.16
CA LYS A 92 -31.44 -19.47 -0.53
C LYS A 92 -30.69 -19.41 -1.86
N LYS A 93 -31.36 -18.95 -2.94
CA LYS A 93 -30.73 -18.83 -4.27
C LYS A 93 -29.57 -17.85 -4.29
N LEU A 94 -29.67 -16.78 -3.50
CA LEU A 94 -28.59 -15.80 -3.36
C LEU A 94 -27.40 -16.42 -2.60
N ALA A 95 -27.65 -17.17 -1.53
CA ALA A 95 -26.60 -17.87 -0.79
C ALA A 95 -25.86 -18.88 -1.70
N GLU A 96 -26.59 -19.63 -2.53
CA GLU A 96 -26.04 -20.55 -3.54
C GLU A 96 -25.18 -19.79 -4.57
N LYS A 97 -25.65 -18.67 -5.11
CA LYS A 97 -24.90 -17.83 -6.07
C LYS A 97 -23.55 -17.38 -5.52
N TYR A 98 -23.47 -17.07 -4.23
CA TYR A 98 -22.25 -16.62 -3.56
C TYR A 98 -21.48 -17.75 -2.85
N GLY A 99 -21.97 -19.00 -2.91
CA GLY A 99 -21.33 -20.19 -2.32
C GLY A 99 -21.24 -20.14 -0.79
N ILE A 100 -22.17 -19.45 -0.13
CA ILE A 100 -22.23 -19.28 1.32
C ILE A 100 -23.42 -20.05 1.91
N ALA A 101 -23.32 -20.39 3.20
CA ALA A 101 -24.46 -20.93 3.93
C ALA A 101 -25.55 -19.85 4.08
N GLU A 102 -26.81 -20.25 4.01
CA GLU A 102 -27.95 -19.33 4.12
C GLU A 102 -27.93 -18.53 5.43
N MET A 103 -27.52 -19.17 6.54
CA MET A 103 -27.33 -18.49 7.83
C MET A 103 -26.32 -17.34 7.77
N ASN A 104 -25.26 -17.44 6.97
CA ASN A 104 -24.30 -16.35 6.82
C ASN A 104 -24.94 -15.16 6.09
N LEU A 105 -25.88 -15.40 5.18
CA LEU A 105 -26.62 -14.34 4.51
C LEU A 105 -27.52 -13.59 5.49
N TYR A 106 -28.19 -14.29 6.41
CA TYR A 106 -28.98 -13.64 7.48
C TYR A 106 -28.09 -12.83 8.42
N ARG A 107 -26.90 -13.33 8.79
CA ARG A 107 -25.92 -12.60 9.63
C ARG A 107 -25.35 -11.36 8.95
N ILE A 108 -25.19 -11.39 7.63
CA ILE A 108 -24.83 -10.21 6.84
C ILE A 108 -25.99 -9.22 6.83
N LYS A 109 -27.22 -9.71 6.62
CA LYS A 109 -28.44 -8.88 6.64
C LYS A 109 -28.66 -8.19 7.98
N SER A 110 -28.37 -8.85 9.10
CA SER A 110 -28.55 -8.28 10.46
C SER A 110 -27.36 -7.41 10.91
N GLY A 111 -26.32 -7.28 10.09
CA GLY A 111 -25.11 -6.53 10.45
C GLY A 111 -24.28 -7.19 11.54
N GLU A 112 -24.41 -8.50 11.77
CA GLU A 112 -23.50 -9.25 12.66
C GLU A 112 -22.17 -9.56 12.00
N MET A 113 -22.22 -9.92 10.71
CA MET A 113 -21.08 -10.23 9.88
C MET A 113 -20.92 -9.14 8.82
N TRP A 114 -19.67 -8.81 8.44
CA TRP A 114 -19.37 -7.75 7.49
C TRP A 114 -19.98 -6.38 7.84
N PHE A 115 -20.15 -6.12 9.15
CA PHE A 115 -20.72 -4.88 9.69
C PHE A 115 -20.00 -3.60 9.24
N HIS A 116 -18.77 -3.71 8.74
CA HIS A 116 -17.98 -2.61 8.19
C HIS A 116 -18.33 -2.22 6.76
N VAL A 117 -19.06 -3.07 6.04
CA VAL A 117 -19.52 -2.82 4.68
C VAL A 117 -20.95 -2.32 4.75
N HIS A 118 -21.19 -1.14 4.20
CA HIS A 118 -22.50 -0.50 4.21
C HIS A 118 -22.90 -0.08 2.79
N VAL A 119 -24.19 -0.21 2.48
CA VAL A 119 -24.78 0.14 1.19
C VAL A 119 -25.94 1.13 1.40
N GLU A 120 -26.08 2.08 0.47
CA GLU A 120 -27.19 3.04 0.45
C GLU A 120 -28.54 2.32 0.44
N GLY A 121 -29.38 2.56 1.45
CA GLY A 121 -30.69 1.91 1.63
C GLY A 121 -30.78 0.91 2.79
N GLU A 122 -29.66 0.61 3.46
CA GLU A 122 -29.62 -0.28 4.62
C GLU A 122 -29.84 0.50 5.94
N PRO A 123 -30.58 -0.06 6.93
CA PRO A 123 -30.64 0.52 8.27
C PRO A 123 -29.27 0.51 8.95
N VAL A 124 -28.91 1.62 9.61
CA VAL A 124 -27.62 1.72 10.31
C VAL A 124 -27.60 0.83 11.55
N PHE A 125 -26.97 -0.34 11.47
CA PHE A 125 -26.86 -1.30 12.58
C PHE A 125 -25.98 -0.78 13.72
N THR A 126 -26.25 -1.25 14.95
CA THR A 126 -25.51 -0.87 16.17
C THR A 126 -24.01 -1.12 16.05
N LYS A 127 -23.62 -2.30 15.56
CA LYS A 127 -22.22 -2.69 15.34
C LYS A 127 -21.50 -1.78 14.34
N TYR A 128 -22.20 -1.29 13.32
CA TYR A 128 -21.63 -0.34 12.36
C TYR A 128 -21.37 1.02 13.03
N LYS A 129 -22.32 1.53 13.84
CA LYS A 129 -22.12 2.77 14.62
C LYS A 129 -20.94 2.65 15.58
N GLU A 130 -20.83 1.55 16.29
CA GLU A 130 -19.71 1.26 17.19
C GLU A 130 -18.38 1.26 16.43
N GLN A 131 -18.36 0.67 15.23
CA GLN A 131 -17.17 0.67 14.40
C GLN A 131 -16.78 2.09 13.95
N LEU A 132 -17.74 2.90 13.49
CA LEU A 132 -17.47 4.28 13.09
C LEU A 132 -16.84 5.06 14.25
N LYS A 133 -17.41 4.94 15.46
CA LYS A 133 -16.85 5.53 16.68
C LYS A 133 -15.42 5.05 16.95
N ASN A 134 -15.15 3.75 16.81
CA ASN A 134 -13.82 3.19 17.00
C ASN A 134 -12.81 3.70 15.96
N ILE A 135 -13.23 3.88 14.70
CA ILE A 135 -12.40 4.46 13.63
C ILE A 135 -12.09 5.92 13.95
N GLU A 136 -13.09 6.72 14.32
CA GLU A 136 -12.90 8.12 14.71
C GLU A 136 -11.91 8.27 15.88
N LEU A 137 -12.02 7.40 16.89
CA LEU A 137 -11.10 7.38 18.02
C LEU A 137 -9.66 7.05 17.59
N ARG A 138 -9.47 6.10 16.66
CA ARG A 138 -8.14 5.76 16.10
C ARG A 138 -7.58 6.93 15.30
N ASN A 139 -8.36 7.51 14.40
CA ASN A 139 -7.95 8.66 13.59
C ASN A 139 -7.56 9.86 14.47
N LYS A 140 -8.30 10.10 15.56
CA LYS A 140 -7.96 11.15 16.53
C LYS A 140 -6.66 10.86 17.27
N LYS A 141 -6.39 9.61 17.64
CA LYS A 141 -5.11 9.21 18.26
C LYS A 141 -3.95 9.36 17.27
N GLU A 142 -4.12 8.93 16.03
CA GLU A 142 -3.11 9.08 14.97
C GLU A 142 -2.83 10.56 14.66
N ALA A 143 -3.87 11.39 14.58
CA ALA A 143 -3.73 12.84 14.39
C ALA A 143 -2.98 13.49 15.57
N LYS A 144 -3.28 13.10 16.82
CA LYS A 144 -2.54 13.56 18.00
C LYS A 144 -1.07 13.14 17.97
N ALA A 145 -0.79 11.86 17.70
CA ALA A 145 0.58 11.35 17.61
C ALA A 145 1.36 12.03 16.47
N THR A 146 0.70 12.32 15.35
CA THR A 146 1.30 13.06 14.23
C THR A 146 1.60 14.51 14.64
N ALA A 147 0.67 15.18 15.31
CA ALA A 147 0.87 16.54 15.82
C ALA A 147 2.00 16.61 16.86
N GLU A 148 2.12 15.63 17.75
CA GLU A 148 3.22 15.52 18.72
C GLU A 148 4.57 15.32 18.03
N LYS A 149 4.64 14.40 17.05
CA LYS A 149 5.86 14.20 16.23
C LYS A 149 6.26 15.47 15.49
N VAL A 150 5.31 16.19 14.89
CA VAL A 150 5.56 17.46 14.20
C VAL A 150 6.06 18.53 15.18
N LYS A 151 5.48 18.62 16.38
CA LYS A 151 5.96 19.54 17.44
C LYS A 151 7.36 19.18 17.91
N GLU A 152 7.68 17.89 18.07
CA GLU A 152 9.00 17.42 18.47
C GLU A 152 10.06 17.70 17.38
N GLN A 153 9.72 17.46 16.11
CA GLN A 153 10.57 17.80 14.97
C GLN A 153 10.80 19.32 14.86
N ALA A 154 9.76 20.14 15.08
CA ALA A 154 9.90 21.59 15.11
C ALA A 154 10.75 22.10 16.28
N LYS A 155 10.72 21.42 17.44
CA LYS A 155 11.60 21.72 18.58
C LYS A 155 13.06 21.34 18.26
N LYS A 156 13.30 20.14 17.71
CA LYS A 156 14.63 19.68 17.28
C LYS A 156 15.26 20.59 16.23
N ALA A 157 14.48 21.05 15.25
CA ALA A 157 14.92 22.01 14.24
C ALA A 157 15.24 23.42 14.78
N LYS A 158 14.61 23.84 15.91
CA LYS A 158 14.93 25.10 16.58
C LYS A 158 16.21 25.01 17.42
N THR A 159 16.46 23.87 18.07
CA THR A 159 17.70 23.63 18.84
C THR A 159 18.93 23.49 17.96
N GLU A 160 18.83 22.86 16.78
CA GLU A 160 19.95 22.78 15.81
C GLU A 160 20.31 24.15 15.19
N LYS A 161 19.37 25.10 15.14
CA LYS A 161 19.61 26.47 14.67
C LYS A 161 20.25 27.39 15.72
N ALA A 162 20.13 27.05 17.00
CA ALA A 162 20.74 27.81 18.11
C ALA A 162 22.21 27.42 18.35
N GLY A 163 22.63 26.19 18.00
CA GLY A 163 24.01 25.71 18.15
C GLY A 163 25.04 26.27 17.14
N LYS A 164 24.66 27.22 16.26
CA LYS A 164 25.55 27.86 15.27
C LYS A 164 25.88 29.33 15.58
N LYS A 165 25.61 29.83 16.79
CA LYS A 165 25.91 31.21 17.19
C LYS A 165 26.65 31.30 18.53
N SER A 166 27.97 31.09 18.51
CA SER A 166 29.02 31.58 19.45
C SER A 166 30.25 30.67 19.26
N VAL A 167 31.42 31.07 18.73
CA VAL A 167 32.44 32.07 19.12
C VAL A 167 33.38 32.29 17.89
N GLU A 168 33.52 33.47 17.27
CA GLU A 168 34.41 34.65 17.50
C GLU A 168 35.81 34.63 16.80
N PRO A 169 36.45 35.81 16.49
CA PRO A 169 37.17 36.10 15.22
C PRO A 169 38.70 36.39 15.30
N LEU A 170 39.34 36.67 14.12
CA LEU A 170 40.74 37.08 13.75
C LEU A 170 41.60 35.91 13.21
N GLU A 171 42.29 35.96 12.05
CA GLU A 171 43.15 36.99 11.45
C GLU A 171 43.12 37.07 9.90
N LYS A 172 43.78 38.11 9.39
CA LYS A 172 43.74 38.76 8.06
C LYS A 172 44.45 37.99 6.93
N ALA A 173 43.88 38.06 5.72
CA ALA A 173 44.63 38.24 4.46
C ALA A 173 43.78 38.99 3.40
N LYS A 174 44.41 39.95 2.70
CA LYS A 174 43.84 41.01 1.85
C LYS A 174 43.27 40.54 0.48
N PRO A 175 42.52 41.40 -0.25
CA PRO A 175 41.55 41.00 -1.25
C PRO A 175 42.07 41.06 -2.71
N ALA A 176 41.53 40.19 -3.58
CA ALA A 176 41.56 40.40 -5.02
C ALA A 176 40.15 40.15 -5.62
N LYS A 177 39.58 41.23 -6.18
CA LYS A 177 38.32 41.28 -6.94
C LYS A 177 38.44 40.54 -8.28
N LYS A 178 37.41 39.74 -8.61
CA LYS A 178 36.79 39.64 -9.96
C LYS A 178 35.45 38.90 -9.80
N LYS A 179 34.34 39.66 -9.76
CA LYS A 179 33.35 39.85 -10.84
C LYS A 179 32.65 38.56 -11.30
N GLU A 180 31.33 38.56 -11.10
CA GLU A 180 30.21 38.04 -11.95
C GLU A 180 30.50 36.79 -12.80
N GLU A 181 29.69 35.73 -12.79
CA GLU A 181 28.30 35.74 -13.28
C GLU A 181 27.62 34.37 -13.00
N LYS A 182 26.32 34.34 -12.69
CA LYS A 182 25.49 33.12 -12.74
C LYS A 182 25.23 32.72 -14.20
N PRO A 183 24.98 31.43 -14.51
CA PRO A 183 23.58 31.08 -14.76
C PRO A 183 23.15 29.67 -14.30
N GLN A 184 21.89 29.58 -13.87
CA GLN A 184 21.11 28.34 -13.90
C GLN A 184 20.89 27.90 -15.36
N PRO A 185 20.64 26.60 -15.62
CA PRO A 185 19.42 26.31 -16.36
C PRO A 185 18.71 25.02 -15.93
N GLY A 186 17.49 25.17 -15.42
CA GLY A 186 16.42 24.25 -15.74
C GLY A 186 15.92 24.54 -17.15
N LYS A 187 15.96 23.53 -18.04
CA LYS A 187 15.15 23.35 -19.26
C LYS A 187 15.59 22.06 -19.97
N LYS A 188 15.17 20.90 -19.44
CA LYS A 188 15.27 19.61 -20.16
C LYS A 188 14.06 18.73 -19.87
N LEU A 189 12.84 19.27 -20.03
CA LEU A 189 11.62 18.46 -19.95
C LEU A 189 10.55 18.77 -21.01
N LYS A 190 10.75 19.75 -21.90
CA LYS A 190 9.75 20.04 -22.97
C LYS A 190 10.04 19.42 -24.35
N GLU A 191 11.18 18.76 -24.54
CA GLU A 191 11.54 18.19 -25.86
C GLU A 191 11.24 16.68 -26.01
N LYS A 192 10.85 16.00 -24.92
CA LYS A 192 10.47 14.57 -24.95
C LYS A 192 8.98 14.32 -25.14
N GLU A 193 8.14 15.34 -25.03
CA GLU A 193 6.68 15.20 -25.12
C GLU A 193 6.13 15.33 -26.56
N GLU A 194 6.86 16.01 -27.45
CA GLU A 194 6.43 16.20 -28.84
C GLU A 194 6.75 15.02 -29.76
N LYS A 195 7.74 14.19 -29.42
CA LYS A 195 8.09 12.98 -30.19
C LYS A 195 7.18 11.78 -29.88
N LYS A 196 6.41 11.80 -28.79
CA LYS A 196 5.51 10.70 -28.41
C LYS A 196 4.11 10.82 -29.04
N LYS A 197 3.67 12.03 -29.42
CA LYS A 197 2.38 12.25 -30.09
C LYS A 197 2.38 11.97 -31.60
N LYS A 198 3.54 12.02 -32.28
CA LYS A 198 3.64 11.69 -33.72
C LYS A 198 3.63 10.18 -34.03
N ASN A 199 4.07 9.32 -33.11
CA ASN A 199 4.07 7.86 -33.32
C ASN A 199 2.73 7.16 -33.02
N ALA A 200 1.81 7.82 -32.31
CA ALA A 200 0.48 7.26 -32.03
C ALA A 200 -0.49 7.39 -33.23
N SER A 201 -0.35 8.42 -34.07
CA SER A 201 -1.26 8.64 -35.21
C SER A 201 -0.97 7.76 -36.44
N ALA A 202 0.22 7.16 -36.51
CA ALA A 202 0.60 6.22 -37.58
C ALA A 202 0.07 4.80 -37.35
N ALA A 203 -0.11 4.37 -36.09
CA ALA A 203 -0.64 3.06 -35.74
C ALA A 203 -2.15 2.94 -36.00
N ASP A 204 -2.90 4.03 -35.82
CA ASP A 204 -4.37 4.05 -35.98
C ASP A 204 -4.80 3.98 -37.47
N LYS A 205 -4.03 4.59 -38.38
CA LYS A 205 -4.27 4.49 -39.84
C LYS A 205 -4.01 3.09 -40.42
N LYS A 206 -3.17 2.26 -39.78
CA LYS A 206 -2.89 0.88 -40.26
C LYS A 206 -3.96 -0.14 -39.83
N LYS A 207 -4.68 0.10 -38.73
CA LYS A 207 -5.80 -0.76 -38.28
C LYS A 207 -7.09 -0.52 -39.10
N LYS A 208 -7.38 0.71 -39.51
CA LYS A 208 -8.57 1.03 -40.34
C LYS A 208 -8.50 0.48 -41.77
N LYS A 209 -7.30 0.25 -42.33
CA LYS A 209 -7.14 -0.33 -43.70
C LYS A 209 -7.30 -1.86 -43.74
N LYS A 210 -7.12 -2.58 -42.62
CA LYS A 210 -7.37 -4.03 -42.55
C LYS A 210 -8.85 -4.39 -42.37
N HIS A 211 -9.65 -3.52 -41.74
CA HIS A 211 -11.08 -3.79 -41.52
C HIS A 211 -11.95 -3.58 -42.77
N LYS A 212 -11.47 -2.85 -43.80
CA LYS A 212 -12.22 -2.61 -45.05
C LYS A 212 -11.97 -3.66 -46.15
N LYS A 213 -10.99 -4.56 -45.99
CA LYS A 213 -10.71 -5.67 -46.94
C LYS A 213 -11.32 -7.02 -46.54
N GLY A 214 -11.91 -7.15 -45.35
CA GLY A 214 -12.55 -8.38 -44.86
C GLY A 214 -14.08 -8.43 -45.03
N LYS A 215 -14.69 -7.46 -45.73
CA LYS A 215 -16.16 -7.35 -45.91
C LYS A 215 -16.62 -7.43 -47.37
N LYS A 216 -15.74 -7.89 -48.28
CA LYS A 216 -16.07 -8.28 -49.66
C LYS A 216 -15.37 -9.60 -49.98
N LYS A 217 -15.95 -10.69 -49.48
CA LYS A 217 -15.99 -12.02 -50.08
C LYS A 217 -17.10 -12.77 -49.36
#